data_AF-A0A495VE24-F1
#
_entry.id   AF-A0A495VE24-F1
#
_cell.length_a   1.000
_cell.length_b   1.000
_cell.length_c   1.000
_cell.angle_alpha   90.00
_cell.angle_beta   90.00
_cell.angle_gamma   90.00
#
_symmetry.space_group_name_H-M   'P 1'
#
loop_
_entity.id
_entity.type
_entity.pdbx_description
1 polymer ?
#
loop_
_entity_poly.entity_id
_entity_poly.type
_entity_poly.pdbx_seq_one_letter_code
_entity_poly.pdbx_strand_id
1 'polypeptide(L)'
;MDFIDIYAALDENERTLYTQRYPQEAADMSGFAQRFIEQGIEQGIEKGIEQGIEQGVQRGEARMLLSLLRLRFGELPDAVQQRIESADADTLLRWSERVLTARTLAEVLDGAC
;
A
#
# COMPACT_ATOMS: atom_id res chain seq x y z
N MET A 1 -12.75 19.40 18.85
CA MET A 1 -13.17 19.81 17.51
C MET A 1 -14.23 18.82 17.08
N ASP A 2 -15.49 19.18 17.24
CA ASP A 2 -16.64 18.41 16.77
C ASP A 2 -16.81 18.62 15.26
N PHE A 3 -17.52 17.73 14.57
CA PHE A 3 -17.85 17.85 13.14
C PHE A 3 -18.52 19.20 12.81
N ILE A 4 -19.40 19.66 13.69
CA ILE A 4 -20.07 20.96 13.58
C ILE A 4 -19.06 22.12 13.61
N ASP A 5 -17.99 22.03 14.40
CA ASP A 5 -16.95 23.07 14.47
C ASP A 5 -16.21 23.24 13.14
N ILE A 6 -16.01 22.13 12.42
CA ILE A 6 -15.29 22.11 11.13
C ILE A 6 -16.16 22.68 10.02
N TYR A 7 -17.46 22.36 10.01
CA TYR A 7 -18.37 22.75 8.92
C TYR A 7 -19.03 24.12 9.13
N ALA A 8 -19.39 24.47 10.37
CA ALA A 8 -20.13 25.69 10.68
C ALA A 8 -19.24 26.90 11.03
N ALA A 9 -17.92 26.69 11.16
CA ALA A 9 -16.93 27.74 11.45
C ALA A 9 -17.28 28.64 12.66
N LEU A 10 -17.91 28.04 13.67
CA LEU A 10 -18.36 28.74 14.87
C LEU A 10 -17.18 29.29 15.68
N ASP A 11 -17.34 30.49 16.21
CA ASP A 11 -16.40 31.02 17.18
C ASP A 11 -16.56 30.38 18.57
N GLU A 12 -15.70 30.74 19.52
CA GLU A 12 -15.70 30.16 20.87
C GLU A 12 -16.97 30.45 21.67
N ASN A 13 -17.60 31.61 21.47
CA ASN A 13 -18.83 31.98 22.14
C ASN A 13 -20.03 31.22 21.54
N GLU A 14 -20.07 31.13 20.21
CA GLU A 14 -21.12 30.42 19.48
C GLU A 14 -21.11 28.92 19.78
N ARG A 15 -19.92 28.29 19.86
CA ARG A 15 -19.79 26.89 20.31
C ARG A 15 -20.30 26.69 21.72
N THR A 16 -19.96 27.60 22.64
CA THR A 16 -20.41 27.52 24.03
C THR A 16 -21.94 27.59 24.10
N LEU A 17 -22.55 28.54 23.38
CA LEU A 17 -24.00 28.68 23.30
C LEU A 17 -24.67 27.45 22.66
N TYR A 18 -24.10 26.90 21.60
CA TYR A 18 -24.58 25.69 20.94
C TYR A 18 -24.60 24.50 21.90
N THR A 19 -23.48 24.23 22.58
CA THR A 19 -23.37 23.12 23.54
C THR A 19 -24.34 23.27 24.70
N GLN A 20 -24.57 24.49 25.20
CA GLN A 20 -25.56 24.73 26.25
C GLN A 20 -27.00 24.52 25.78
N ARG A 21 -27.30 24.92 24.54
CA ARG A 21 -28.66 24.86 23.98
C ARG A 21 -29.03 23.48 23.45
N TYR A 22 -28.05 22.72 22.97
CA TYR A 22 -28.22 21.42 22.31
C TYR A 22 -27.23 20.37 22.87
N PRO A 23 -27.28 20.05 24.17
CA PRO A 23 -26.28 19.19 24.81
C PRO A 23 -26.32 17.73 24.33
N GLN A 24 -27.51 17.22 23.99
CA GLN A 24 -27.65 15.84 23.46
C GLN A 24 -27.06 15.74 22.04
N GLU A 25 -27.39 16.69 21.17
CA GLU A 25 -26.87 16.73 19.79
C GLU A 25 -25.35 16.86 19.77
N ALA A 26 -24.78 17.74 20.60
CA ALA A 26 -23.33 17.88 20.74
C ALA A 26 -22.65 16.58 21.22
N ALA A 27 -23.27 15.86 22.16
CA ALA A 27 -22.74 14.58 22.63
C ALA A 27 -22.82 13.49 21.56
N ASP A 28 -23.94 13.40 20.84
CA ASP A 28 -24.14 12.42 19.77
C ASP A 28 -23.18 12.67 18.59
N MET A 29 -23.02 13.94 18.18
CA MET A 29 -22.11 14.36 17.13
C MET A 29 -20.65 14.09 17.51
N SER A 30 -20.25 14.45 18.73
CA SER A 30 -18.91 14.12 19.25
C SER A 30 -18.66 12.62 19.27
N GLY A 31 -19.63 11.81 19.71
CA GLY A 31 -19.52 10.36 19.71
C GLY A 31 -19.46 9.77 18.29
N PHE A 32 -20.20 10.33 17.34
CA PHE A 32 -20.13 9.94 15.93
C PHE A 32 -18.78 10.28 15.31
N ALA A 33 -18.30 11.51 15.52
CA ALA A 33 -17.00 11.96 15.05
C ALA A 33 -15.87 11.08 15.57
N GLN A 34 -15.89 10.74 16.86
CA GLN A 34 -14.92 9.84 17.47
C GLN A 34 -14.90 8.47 16.79
N ARG A 35 -16.07 7.83 16.61
CA ARG A 35 -16.16 6.54 15.92
C ARG A 35 -15.68 6.60 14.47
N PHE A 36 -15.99 7.68 13.76
CA PHE A 36 -15.53 7.87 12.39
C PHE A 36 -14.02 8.03 12.29
N ILE A 37 -13.41 8.77 13.22
CA ILE A 37 -11.95 8.91 13.29
C ILE A 37 -11.30 7.56 13.60
N GLU A 38 -11.82 6.83 14.59
CA GLU A 38 -11.33 5.49 14.95
C GLU A 38 -11.40 4.52 13.77
N GLN A 39 -12.55 4.44 13.10
CA GLN A 39 -12.73 3.61 11.90
C GLN A 39 -11.81 4.03 10.74
N GLY A 40 -11.64 5.35 10.53
CA GLY A 40 -10.76 5.87 9.50
C GLY A 40 -9.29 5.53 9.76
N ILE A 41 -8.85 5.59 11.01
CA ILE A 41 -7.49 5.19 11.42
C ILE A 41 -7.32 3.69 11.23
N GLU A 42 -8.26 2.86 11.69
CA GLU A 42 -8.20 1.41 11.55
C GLU A 42 -8.11 0.99 10.07
N GLN A 43 -9.00 1.49 9.22
CA GLN A 43 -8.97 1.23 7.78
C GLN A 43 -7.70 1.75 7.10
N GLY A 44 -7.20 2.90 7.54
CA GLY A 44 -5.95 3.48 7.01
C GLY A 44 -4.74 2.62 7.35
N ILE A 45 -4.67 2.11 8.58
CA ILE A 45 -3.60 1.20 9.02
C ILE A 45 -3.69 -0.12 8.27
N GLU A 46 -4.88 -0.73 8.17
CA GLU A 46 -5.07 -2.01 7.48
C GLU A 46 -4.62 -1.92 6.01
N LYS A 47 -5.12 -0.92 5.26
CA LYS A 47 -4.72 -0.70 3.86
C LYS A 47 -3.23 -0.39 3.72
N GLY A 48 -2.68 0.40 4.63
CA GLY A 48 -1.26 0.75 4.62
C GLY A 48 -0.34 -0.46 4.85
N ILE A 49 -0.73 -1.35 5.77
CA ILE A 49 -0.01 -2.60 6.04
C ILE A 49 -0.10 -3.54 4.83
N GLU A 50 -1.31 -3.75 4.29
CA GLU A 50 -1.52 -4.62 3.12
C GLU A 50 -0.67 -4.17 1.92
N GLN A 51 -0.76 -2.89 1.55
CA GLN A 51 0.04 -2.31 0.46
C GLN A 51 1.55 -2.39 0.74
N GLY A 52 1.96 -2.16 1.99
CA GLY A 52 3.36 -2.24 2.40
C GLY A 52 3.92 -3.66 2.27
N ILE A 53 3.14 -4.67 2.67
CA ILE A 53 3.51 -6.08 2.55
C ILE A 53 3.60 -6.48 1.08
N GLU A 54 2.60 -6.16 0.27
CA GLU A 54 2.58 -6.50 -1.17
C GLU A 54 3.78 -5.89 -1.90
N GLN A 55 4.04 -4.60 -1.72
CA GLN A 55 5.21 -3.92 -2.30
C GLN A 55 6.53 -4.50 -1.76
N GLY A 56 6.57 -4.88 -0.48
CA GLY A 56 7.73 -5.48 0.15
C GLY A 56 8.08 -6.84 -0.45
N VAL A 57 7.08 -7.70 -0.64
CA VAL A 57 7.23 -9.02 -1.27
C VAL A 57 7.69 -8.87 -2.71
N GLN A 58 6.99 -8.06 -3.52
CA GLN A 58 7.35 -7.81 -4.93
C GLN A 58 8.80 -7.32 -5.07
N ARG A 59 9.20 -6.29 -4.31
CA ARG A 59 10.58 -5.76 -4.35
C ARG A 59 11.60 -6.79 -3.87
N GLY A 60 11.25 -7.60 -2.87
CA GLY A 60 12.10 -8.69 -2.38
C GLY A 60 12.34 -9.75 -3.44
N GLU A 61 11.28 -10.23 -4.09
CA GLU A 61 11.35 -11.22 -5.16
C GLU A 61 12.11 -10.71 -6.37
N ALA A 62 11.85 -9.47 -6.81
CA ALA A 62 12.56 -8.84 -7.93
C ALA A 62 14.06 -8.75 -7.64
N ARG A 63 14.44 -8.31 -6.44
CA ARG A 63 15.85 -8.22 -6.02
C ARG A 63 16.52 -9.59 -5.99
N MET A 64 15.83 -10.60 -5.47
CA MET A 64 16.34 -11.97 -5.44
C MET A 64 16.52 -12.53 -6.86
N LEU A 65 15.54 -12.36 -7.73
CA LEU A 65 15.60 -12.80 -9.12
C LEU A 65 16.75 -12.12 -9.88
N LEU A 66 16.89 -10.80 -9.76
CA LEU A 66 18.02 -10.06 -10.34
C LEU A 66 19.37 -10.61 -9.87
N SER A 67 19.50 -10.91 -8.57
CA SER A 67 20.72 -11.50 -8.03
C SER A 67 21.01 -12.87 -8.64
N LEU A 68 20.01 -13.75 -8.76
CA LEU A 68 20.18 -15.08 -9.35
C LEU A 68 20.53 -15.00 -10.83
N LEU A 69 19.87 -14.11 -11.58
CA LEU A 69 20.13 -13.91 -13.00
C LEU A 69 21.53 -13.35 -13.25
N ARG A 70 21.99 -12.40 -12.42
CA ARG A 70 23.38 -11.89 -12.50
C ARG A 70 24.41 -12.98 -12.23
N LEU A 71 24.14 -13.87 -11.26
CA LEU A 71 25.04 -15.00 -10.97
C LEU A 71 25.10 -16.02 -12.11
N ARG A 72 23.98 -16.28 -12.80
CA ARG A 72 23.90 -17.29 -13.86
C ARG A 72 24.32 -16.77 -15.23
N PHE A 73 23.97 -15.53 -15.56
CA PHE A 73 24.09 -14.96 -16.90
C PHE A 73 25.04 -13.74 -16.98
N GLY A 74 25.55 -13.25 -15.85
CA GLY A 74 26.42 -12.07 -15.79
C GLY A 74 25.64 -10.76 -15.82
N GLU A 75 26.26 -9.71 -16.35
CA GLU A 75 25.62 -8.39 -16.46
C GLU A 75 24.30 -8.46 -17.24
N LEU A 76 23.26 -7.84 -16.67
CA LEU A 76 21.91 -7.84 -17.25
C LEU A 76 21.65 -6.52 -17.98
N PRO A 77 21.08 -6.52 -19.19
CA PRO A 77 20.66 -5.29 -19.86
C PRO A 77 19.67 -4.49 -19.00
N ASP A 78 19.75 -3.16 -19.02
CA ASP A 78 18.88 -2.28 -18.22
C ASP A 78 17.38 -2.55 -18.47
N ALA A 79 17.02 -2.85 -19.72
CA ALA A 79 15.64 -3.20 -20.09
C ALA A 79 15.13 -4.46 -19.37
N VAL A 80 16.01 -5.45 -19.14
CA VAL A 80 15.67 -6.65 -18.37
C VAL A 80 15.50 -6.31 -16.90
N GLN A 81 16.38 -5.46 -16.36
CA GLN A 81 16.31 -5.04 -14.95
C GLN A 81 15.00 -4.31 -14.66
N GLN A 82 14.65 -3.32 -15.49
CA GLN A 82 13.39 -2.58 -15.37
C GLN A 82 12.17 -3.48 -15.49
N ARG A 83 12.18 -4.42 -16.45
CA ARG A 83 11.08 -5.39 -16.63
C ARG A 83 10.87 -6.26 -15.39
N ILE A 84 11.94 -6.61 -14.68
CA ILE A 84 11.88 -7.37 -13.42
C ILE A 84 11.37 -6.52 -12.28
N GLU A 85 11.89 -5.30 -12.12
CA GLU A 85 11.46 -4.40 -11.05
C GLU A 85 9.98 -3.98 -11.15
N SER A 86 9.40 -3.97 -12.35
CA SER A 86 8.00 -3.63 -12.59
C SER A 86 7.04 -4.83 -12.59
N ALA A 87 7.54 -6.06 -12.54
CA ALA A 87 6.71 -7.26 -12.63
C ALA A 87 5.97 -7.54 -11.31
N ASP A 88 4.74 -8.06 -11.40
CA ASP A 88 3.99 -8.55 -10.24
C ASP A 88 4.63 -9.81 -9.62
N ALA A 89 4.26 -10.11 -8.37
CA ALA A 89 4.80 -11.24 -7.61
C ALA A 89 4.61 -12.59 -8.32
N ASP A 90 3.43 -12.84 -8.91
CA ASP A 90 3.17 -14.09 -9.63
C ASP A 90 4.08 -14.28 -10.84
N THR A 91 4.38 -13.19 -11.56
CA THR A 91 5.31 -13.19 -12.69
C THR A 91 6.74 -13.43 -12.23
N LEU A 92 7.15 -12.76 -11.15
CA LEU A 92 8.47 -12.93 -10.54
C LEU A 92 8.69 -14.36 -10.04
N LEU A 93 7.68 -14.98 -9.44
CA LEU A 93 7.72 -16.37 -8.98
C LEU A 93 7.90 -17.33 -10.17
N ARG A 94 7.10 -17.19 -11.23
CA ARG A 94 7.23 -18.01 -12.45
C ARG A 94 8.61 -17.89 -13.07
N TRP A 95 9.17 -16.69 -13.14
CA TRP A 95 10.52 -16.48 -13.64
C TRP A 95 11.55 -17.15 -12.72
N SER A 96 11.40 -17.01 -11.40
CA SER A 96 12.29 -17.63 -10.41
C SER A 96 12.31 -19.17 -10.51
N GLU A 97 11.17 -19.80 -10.76
CA GLU A 97 11.08 -21.25 -11.01
C GLU A 97 11.84 -21.64 -12.30
N ARG A 98 11.69 -20.85 -13.36
CA ARG A 98 12.38 -21.06 -14.65
C ARG A 98 13.88 -20.83 -14.55
N VAL A 99 14.36 -19.98 -13.65
CA VAL A 99 15.80 -19.74 -13.44
C VAL A 99 16.54 -21.04 -13.16
N LEU A 100 15.92 -22.07 -12.59
CA LEU A 100 16.58 -23.34 -12.31
C LEU A 100 16.90 -24.14 -13.58
N THR A 101 16.04 -24.09 -14.59
CA THR A 101 16.11 -24.97 -15.77
C THR A 101 16.47 -24.25 -17.07
N ALA A 102 16.11 -22.97 -17.20
CA ALA A 102 16.30 -22.16 -18.41
C ALA A 102 17.77 -21.94 -18.77
N ARG A 103 18.13 -22.13 -20.04
CA ARG A 103 19.50 -21.98 -20.55
C ARG A 103 19.83 -20.55 -20.96
N THR A 104 18.82 -19.71 -21.14
CA THR A 104 18.96 -18.32 -21.60
C THR A 104 18.05 -17.37 -20.81
N LEU A 105 18.36 -16.07 -20.83
CA LEU A 105 17.50 -15.04 -20.24
C LEU A 105 16.09 -15.03 -20.87
N ALA A 106 16.00 -15.24 -22.18
CA ALA A 106 14.72 -15.28 -22.89
C ALA A 106 13.84 -16.45 -22.41
N GLU A 107 14.42 -17.64 -22.21
CA GLU A 107 13.68 -18.79 -21.67
C GLU A 107 13.12 -18.54 -20.27
N VAL A 108 13.82 -17.73 -19.45
CA VAL A 108 13.29 -17.31 -18.14
C VAL A 108 12.09 -16.37 -18.32
N LEU A 109 12.30 -15.26 -19.02
CA LEU A 109 11.37 -14.13 -19.04
C LEU A 109 10.16 -14.38 -19.94
N ASP A 110 10.35 -15.10 -21.05
CA ASP A 110 9.34 -15.31 -22.09
C ASP A 110 8.83 -16.76 -22.10
N GLY A 111 9.62 -17.71 -21.58
CA GLY A 111 9.31 -19.14 -21.54
C GLY A 111 10.02 -19.92 -22.64
N ALA A 112 10.00 -21.25 -22.53
CA ALA A 112 10.45 -22.11 -23.62
C ALA A 112 9.37 -22.12 -24.73
N CYS A 113 9.78 -21.84 -25.97
CA CYS A 113 8.95 -22.11 -27.15
C CYS A 113 8.67 -23.61 -27.31
#